data_AF-A0ABD3XPL3-F1
#
_entry.id   AF-A0ABD3XPL3-F1
#
_cell.length_a   1.000
_cell.length_b   1.000
_cell.length_c   1.000
_cell.angle_alpha   90.00
_cell.angle_beta   90.00
_cell.angle_gamma   90.00
#
_symmetry.space_group_name_H-M   'P 1'
#
loop_
_entity.id
_entity.type
_entity.pdbx_description
1 polymer ?
#
loop_
_entity_poly.entity_id
_entity_poly.type
_entity_poly.pdbx_seq_one_letter_code
_entity_poly.pdbx_strand_id
1 'polypeptide(L)'
;YSPTGGICEMGNRISLIRHRDYFWTVTTAAHELGHNLGAEHDGEEDAIECSSSDFFIMSEDEIKFSPNKSYFRNPWLFSNCSVESFKRTLKSRDCAKNAGVVYNETELMTYKKTQPGQVYTNDRQCEFIRGRGSTYCRAAPEKICRFMKCKNPQTGKCYKTYYSAARGTSCGHNK
;
A
#
# COMPACT_ATOMS: atom_id res chain seq x y z
N TYR A 1 12.59 -4.05 4.59
CA TYR A 1 13.80 -3.51 5.22
C TYR A 1 14.33 -2.38 4.36
N SER A 2 14.66 -1.27 4.99
CA SER A 2 15.29 -0.12 4.34
C SER A 2 16.09 0.67 5.38
N PRO A 3 17.32 1.11 5.10
CA PRO A 3 18.05 2.01 5.99
C PRO A 3 17.32 3.35 6.15
N THR A 4 17.18 3.87 7.37
CA THR A 4 16.55 5.17 7.58
C THR A 4 17.44 6.30 7.05
N GLY A 5 16.87 7.18 6.21
CA GLY A 5 17.58 8.35 5.66
C GLY A 5 18.62 8.03 4.57
N GLY A 6 18.68 6.79 4.09
CA GLY A 6 19.71 6.31 3.17
C GLY A 6 19.62 6.79 1.71
N ILE A 7 18.58 7.51 1.31
CA ILE A 7 18.25 7.79 -0.11
C ILE A 7 19.36 8.44 -0.94
N CYS A 8 20.26 9.21 -0.32
CA CYS A 8 21.41 9.83 -0.99
C CYS A 8 22.77 9.32 -0.51
N GLU A 9 22.79 8.25 0.27
CA GLU A 9 24.01 7.69 0.84
C GLU A 9 24.43 6.47 0.01
N MET A 10 25.68 6.46 -0.45
CA MET A 10 26.21 5.30 -1.16
C MET A 10 26.18 4.07 -0.25
N GLY A 11 25.63 2.97 -0.76
CA GLY A 11 25.42 1.74 0.00
C GLY A 11 24.06 1.65 0.71
N ASN A 12 23.41 2.78 1.02
CA ASN A 12 22.16 2.83 1.77
C ASN A 12 20.93 3.23 0.94
N ARG A 13 21.12 3.66 -0.32
CA ARG A 13 20.04 3.99 -1.28
C ARG A 13 19.31 2.75 -1.83
N ILE A 14 18.81 1.90 -0.95
CA ILE A 14 18.15 0.64 -1.29
C ILE A 14 17.02 0.35 -0.31
N SER A 15 15.91 -0.19 -0.83
CA SER A 15 14.84 -0.75 -0.03
C SER A 15 14.57 -2.18 -0.50
N LEU A 16 14.50 -3.12 0.43
CA LEU A 16 14.19 -4.52 0.18
C LEU A 16 12.76 -4.82 0.61
N ILE A 17 11.94 -5.16 -0.37
CA ILE A 17 10.54 -5.51 -0.18
C ILE A 17 10.40 -7.02 -0.37
N ARG A 18 9.87 -7.69 0.65
CA ARG A 18 9.40 -9.07 0.47
C ARG A 18 8.01 -9.00 -0.15
N HIS A 19 7.82 -9.63 -1.30
CA HIS A 19 6.49 -9.79 -1.86
C HIS A 19 5.61 -10.54 -0.85
N ARG A 20 4.53 -9.89 -0.43
CA ARG A 20 3.47 -10.46 0.38
C ARG A 20 2.18 -10.45 -0.42
N ASP A 21 1.29 -11.36 -0.07
CA ASP A 21 0.00 -11.60 -0.72
C ASP A 21 -0.68 -10.34 -1.27
N TYR A 22 -1.29 -10.48 -2.46
CA TYR A 22 -2.16 -9.47 -3.04
C TYR A 22 -1.46 -8.10 -3.27
N PHE A 23 -2.19 -6.99 -3.28
CA PHE A 23 -1.63 -5.65 -3.53
C PHE A 23 -0.95 -5.02 -2.31
N TRP A 24 -0.78 -5.75 -1.20
CA TRP A 24 -0.16 -5.17 -0.01
C TRP A 24 1.30 -4.82 -0.19
N THR A 25 1.97 -5.53 -1.09
CA THR A 25 3.35 -5.25 -1.50
C THR A 25 3.54 -3.77 -1.89
N VAL A 26 2.52 -3.09 -2.43
CA VAL A 26 2.61 -1.66 -2.79
C VAL A 26 2.72 -0.78 -1.55
N THR A 27 1.92 -1.04 -0.52
CA THR A 27 1.99 -0.29 0.74
C THR A 27 3.28 -0.61 1.50
N THR A 28 3.72 -1.87 1.50
CA THR A 28 5.04 -2.22 2.05
C THR A 28 6.14 -1.48 1.29
N ALA A 29 6.11 -1.43 -0.04
CA ALA A 29 7.10 -0.68 -0.81
C ALA A 29 7.11 0.81 -0.46
N ALA A 30 5.94 1.42 -0.28
CA ALA A 30 5.83 2.82 0.16
C ALA A 30 6.39 3.03 1.58
N HIS A 31 6.12 2.12 2.52
CA HIS A 31 6.63 2.15 3.88
C HIS A 31 8.17 2.09 3.92
N GLU A 32 8.75 1.13 3.20
CA GLU A 32 10.21 0.95 3.15
C GLU A 32 10.90 2.14 2.47
N LEU A 33 10.27 2.70 1.42
CA LEU A 33 10.73 3.95 0.83
C LEU A 33 10.64 5.13 1.82
N GLY A 34 9.61 5.16 2.66
CA GLY A 34 9.45 6.14 3.73
C GLY A 34 10.62 6.12 4.72
N HIS A 35 11.06 4.94 5.15
CA HIS A 35 12.30 4.82 5.91
C HIS A 35 13.49 5.38 5.15
N ASN A 36 13.68 5.05 3.87
CA ASN A 36 14.84 5.57 3.12
C ASN A 36 14.83 7.09 2.97
N LEU A 37 13.64 7.69 2.97
CA LEU A 37 13.40 9.13 3.00
C LEU A 37 13.54 9.74 4.41
N GLY A 38 13.82 8.94 5.42
CA GLY A 38 14.18 9.38 6.78
C GLY A 38 13.04 9.36 7.79
N ALA A 39 11.87 8.78 7.48
CA ALA A 39 10.82 8.62 8.47
C ALA A 39 11.05 7.40 9.35
N GLU A 40 10.83 7.57 10.65
CA GLU A 40 10.66 6.46 11.60
C GLU A 40 9.20 6.02 11.66
N HIS A 41 8.91 4.98 12.45
CA HIS A 41 7.53 4.55 12.67
C HIS A 41 6.73 5.64 13.40
N ASP A 42 5.47 5.80 13.01
CA ASP A 42 4.56 6.72 13.71
C ASP A 42 4.40 6.25 15.16
N GLY A 43 4.67 7.13 16.12
CA GLY A 43 4.61 6.84 17.55
C GLY A 43 5.96 6.50 18.15
N GLU A 44 7.04 6.58 17.37
CA GLU A 44 8.41 6.31 17.80
C GLU A 44 9.32 7.50 17.48
N GLU A 45 10.37 7.67 18.29
CA GLU A 45 11.48 8.62 18.07
C GLU A 45 11.02 10.01 17.58
N ASP A 46 11.49 10.45 16.42
CA ASP A 46 11.19 11.74 15.77
C ASP A 46 9.71 11.86 15.31
N ALA A 47 8.93 10.79 15.38
CA ALA A 47 7.52 10.72 15.00
C ALA A 47 6.58 10.42 16.19
N ILE A 48 7.03 10.64 17.43
CA ILE A 48 6.25 10.38 18.66
C ILE A 48 4.87 11.09 18.71
N GLU A 49 4.75 12.25 18.07
CA GLU A 49 3.51 13.05 18.04
C GLU A 49 2.44 12.47 17.08
N CYS A 50 2.83 11.59 16.16
CA CYS A 50 1.90 10.92 15.24
C CYS A 50 1.57 9.53 15.77
N SER A 51 0.29 9.26 16.10
CA SER A 51 -0.06 7.97 16.70
C SER A 51 0.01 6.81 15.70
N SER A 52 0.67 5.71 16.07
CA SER A 52 0.58 4.42 15.36
C SER A 52 -0.88 3.95 15.18
N SER A 53 -1.79 4.34 16.09
CA SER A 53 -3.22 4.00 16.02
C SER A 53 -4.02 4.79 14.98
N ASP A 54 -3.39 5.73 14.27
CA ASP A 54 -3.99 6.42 13.12
C ASP A 54 -3.78 5.69 11.79
N PHE A 55 -2.96 4.62 11.79
CA PHE A 55 -2.77 3.70 10.67
C PHE A 55 -2.40 4.40 9.36
N PHE A 56 -1.46 5.33 9.44
CA PHE A 56 -0.75 5.88 8.29
C PHE A 56 0.24 4.84 7.74
N ILE A 57 0.84 5.11 6.59
CA ILE A 57 1.79 4.19 5.95
C ILE A 57 2.95 3.80 6.87
N MET A 58 3.41 4.70 7.75
CA MET A 58 4.56 4.47 8.64
C MET A 58 4.18 3.91 10.01
N SER A 59 2.94 3.51 10.26
CA SER A 59 2.59 2.84 11.51
C SER A 59 3.30 1.46 11.61
N GLU A 60 3.79 1.11 12.81
CA GLU A 60 4.52 -0.15 13.08
C GLU A 60 3.66 -1.38 12.78
N ASP A 61 2.40 -1.33 13.22
CA ASP A 61 1.42 -2.35 12.90
C ASP A 61 1.12 -2.30 11.40
N GLU A 62 1.41 -3.41 10.70
CA GLU A 62 0.90 -3.61 9.35
C GLU A 62 -0.59 -3.30 9.36
N ILE A 63 -1.03 -2.42 8.45
CA ILE A 63 -2.45 -2.17 8.19
C ILE A 63 -3.04 -3.51 7.73
N LYS A 64 -3.42 -4.36 8.67
CA LYS A 64 -4.25 -5.52 8.40
C LYS A 64 -5.63 -4.92 8.39
N PHE A 65 -6.32 -4.98 7.24
CA PHE A 65 -7.75 -4.67 7.19
C PHE A 65 -8.46 -5.71 8.04
N SER A 66 -8.45 -5.49 9.34
CA SER A 66 -9.08 -6.38 10.29
C SER A 66 -10.57 -6.13 10.15
N PRO A 67 -11.35 -7.14 9.76
CA PRO A 67 -12.77 -7.00 9.54
C PRO A 67 -13.56 -6.55 10.79
N ASN A 68 -12.93 -6.60 11.96
CA ASN A 68 -13.51 -6.28 13.26
C ASN A 68 -13.00 -4.95 13.83
N LYS A 69 -12.03 -4.30 13.18
CA LYS A 69 -11.48 -3.02 13.63
C LYS A 69 -11.78 -1.96 12.56
N SER A 70 -12.34 -0.83 12.99
CA SER A 70 -12.71 0.30 12.14
C SER A 70 -11.48 1.10 11.61
N TYR A 71 -10.40 0.41 11.25
CA TYR A 71 -9.08 1.01 11.00
C TYR A 71 -8.85 1.46 9.55
N PHE A 72 -9.92 1.87 8.88
CA PHE A 72 -9.83 2.53 7.58
C PHE A 72 -9.69 4.04 7.78
N ARG A 73 -8.63 4.48 8.47
CA ARG A 73 -8.37 5.92 8.59
C ARG A 73 -7.48 6.39 7.46
N ASN A 74 -6.19 6.02 7.49
CA ASN A 74 -5.19 6.64 6.63
C ASN A 74 -4.30 5.65 5.83
N PRO A 75 -4.83 4.54 5.28
CA PRO A 75 -4.00 3.43 4.82
C PRO A 75 -3.12 3.70 3.58
N TRP A 76 -3.28 4.88 2.96
CA TRP A 76 -2.54 5.32 1.78
C TRP A 76 -1.96 6.73 1.93
N LEU A 77 -1.85 7.21 3.17
CA LEU A 77 -1.32 8.53 3.50
C LEU A 77 -0.10 8.37 4.39
N PHE A 78 0.86 9.25 4.23
CA PHE A 78 1.91 9.48 5.21
C PHE A 78 1.41 10.46 6.27
N SER A 79 1.84 10.31 7.51
CA SER A 79 1.53 11.25 8.59
C SER A 79 2.26 12.57 8.37
N ASN A 80 1.89 13.62 9.11
CA ASN A 80 2.63 14.87 9.05
C ASN A 80 4.08 14.69 9.57
N CYS A 81 4.30 13.80 10.54
CA CYS A 81 5.63 13.50 11.06
C CYS A 81 6.52 12.88 9.97
N SER A 82 6.01 11.89 9.22
CA SER A 82 6.77 11.32 8.11
C SER A 82 7.11 12.37 7.05
N VAL A 83 6.14 13.24 6.69
CA VAL A 83 6.34 14.31 5.70
C VAL A 83 7.41 15.32 6.15
N GLU A 84 7.43 15.71 7.42
CA GLU A 84 8.47 16.59 7.96
C GLU A 84 9.86 15.92 7.95
N SER A 85 9.94 14.63 8.27
CA SER A 85 11.18 13.87 8.12
C SER A 85 11.66 13.81 6.68
N PHE A 86 10.76 13.58 5.70
CA PHE A 86 11.12 13.61 4.28
C PHE A 86 11.69 14.96 3.87
N LYS A 87 11.03 16.06 4.27
CA LYS A 87 11.52 17.42 4.02
C LYS A 87 12.89 17.64 4.63
N ARG A 88 13.09 17.23 5.89
CA ARG A 88 14.38 17.36 6.61
C ARG A 88 15.50 16.61 5.88
N THR A 89 15.26 15.35 5.49
CA THR A 89 16.21 14.52 4.76
C THR A 89 16.58 15.12 3.41
N LEU A 90 15.61 15.65 2.66
CA LEU A 90 15.83 16.14 1.29
C LEU A 90 16.31 17.60 1.21
N LYS A 91 16.13 18.41 2.26
CA LYS A 91 16.33 19.88 2.26
C LYS A 91 17.66 20.34 1.64
N SER A 92 18.75 19.62 1.87
CA SER A 92 20.10 19.97 1.41
C SER A 92 20.75 18.92 0.51
N ARG A 93 20.01 17.89 0.07
CA ARG A 93 20.57 16.76 -0.66
C ARG A 93 20.34 16.90 -2.17
N ASP A 94 21.42 17.04 -2.94
CA ASP A 94 21.35 17.26 -4.40
C ASP A 94 20.98 16.00 -5.19
N CYS A 95 21.14 14.81 -4.59
CA CYS A 95 20.90 13.53 -5.27
C CYS A 95 19.45 13.38 -5.77
N ALA A 96 18.49 14.06 -5.12
CA ALA A 96 17.07 14.03 -5.45
C ALA A 96 16.59 15.26 -6.23
N LYS A 97 17.49 16.23 -6.52
CA LYS A 97 17.14 17.48 -7.23
C LYS A 97 17.29 17.38 -8.74
N ASN A 98 18.09 16.43 -9.23
CA ASN A 98 18.25 16.22 -10.66
C ASN A 98 17.01 15.55 -11.23
N ALA A 99 16.47 16.09 -12.33
CA ALA A 99 15.52 15.36 -13.14
C ALA A 99 16.17 14.03 -13.53
N GLY A 100 15.54 12.90 -13.20
CA GLY A 100 16.12 11.59 -13.45
C GLY A 100 16.55 11.47 -14.91
N VAL A 101 17.77 10.95 -15.15
CA VAL A 101 18.30 10.71 -16.50
C VAL A 101 17.38 9.77 -17.30
N VAL A 102 16.49 9.05 -16.61
CA VAL A 102 15.47 8.14 -17.14
C VAL A 102 14.07 8.57 -16.65
N TYR A 103 13.71 9.85 -16.79
CA TYR A 103 12.32 10.29 -16.60
C TYR A 103 11.56 10.19 -17.93
N ASN A 104 10.73 9.15 -18.06
CA ASN A 104 9.80 9.01 -19.16
C ASN A 104 8.38 9.35 -18.70
N GLU A 105 7.95 10.58 -18.98
CA GLU A 105 6.61 11.06 -18.62
C GLU A 105 5.51 10.21 -19.25
N THR A 106 5.69 9.78 -20.50
CA THR A 106 4.70 8.96 -21.23
C THR A 106 4.51 7.60 -20.56
N GLU A 107 5.60 6.98 -20.14
CA GLU A 107 5.58 5.72 -19.38
C GLU A 107 4.89 5.90 -18.02
N LEU A 108 5.28 6.94 -17.25
CA LEU A 108 4.65 7.24 -15.96
C LEU A 108 3.14 7.50 -16.11
N MET A 109 2.74 8.25 -17.13
CA MET A 109 1.34 8.54 -17.41
C MET A 109 0.56 7.29 -17.80
N THR A 110 1.20 6.30 -18.43
CA THR A 110 0.59 5.00 -18.71
C THR A 110 0.23 4.27 -17.41
N TYR A 111 1.13 4.28 -16.41
CA TYR A 111 0.84 3.70 -15.09
C TYR A 111 -0.19 4.49 -14.26
N LYS A 112 -0.33 5.80 -14.51
CA LYS A 112 -1.32 6.66 -13.83
C LYS A 112 -2.74 6.55 -14.40
N LYS A 113 -2.90 6.18 -15.68
CA LYS A 113 -4.21 6.14 -16.36
C LYS A 113 -5.12 5.03 -15.86
N THR A 114 -4.57 3.89 -15.45
CA THR A 114 -5.34 2.72 -15.05
C THR A 114 -5.00 2.30 -13.64
N GLN A 115 -6.01 2.22 -12.78
CA GLN A 115 -5.85 1.72 -11.42
C GLN A 115 -5.89 0.18 -11.40
N PRO A 116 -5.24 -0.49 -10.44
CA PRO A 116 -5.17 -1.95 -10.42
C PRO A 116 -6.55 -2.64 -10.44
N GLY A 117 -7.56 -2.05 -9.79
CA GLY A 117 -8.93 -2.57 -9.80
C GLY A 117 -9.68 -2.39 -11.13
N GLN A 118 -9.18 -1.56 -12.04
CA GLN A 118 -9.66 -1.46 -13.43
C GLN A 118 -8.99 -2.47 -14.36
N VAL A 119 -7.79 -2.96 -13.98
CA VAL A 119 -7.03 -3.96 -14.75
C VAL A 119 -7.41 -5.39 -14.33
N TYR A 120 -7.56 -5.63 -13.03
CA TYR A 120 -7.83 -6.96 -12.48
C TYR A 120 -9.27 -7.06 -12.00
N THR A 121 -10.03 -7.99 -12.58
CA THR A 121 -11.42 -8.27 -12.15
C THR A 121 -11.48 -8.80 -10.71
N ASN A 122 -12.65 -8.72 -10.07
CA ASN A 122 -12.87 -9.25 -8.73
C ASN A 122 -12.48 -10.73 -8.60
N ASP A 123 -12.77 -11.52 -9.64
CA ASP A 123 -12.42 -12.94 -9.70
C ASP A 123 -10.90 -13.11 -9.75
N ARG A 124 -10.19 -12.34 -10.59
CA ARG A 124 -8.73 -12.39 -10.68
C ARG A 124 -8.05 -11.95 -9.37
N GLN A 125 -8.60 -10.95 -8.71
CA GLN A 125 -8.16 -10.53 -7.39
C GLN A 125 -8.33 -11.64 -6.34
N CYS A 126 -9.41 -12.42 -6.39
CA CYS A 126 -9.56 -13.60 -5.52
C CYS A 126 -8.57 -14.72 -5.84
N GLU A 127 -8.17 -14.90 -7.11
CA GLU A 127 -7.10 -15.83 -7.46
C GLU A 127 -5.75 -15.43 -6.85
N PHE A 128 -5.44 -14.14 -6.79
CA PHE A 128 -4.24 -13.65 -6.10
C PHE A 128 -4.28 -13.92 -4.59
N ILE A 129 -5.47 -13.87 -3.98
CA ILE A 129 -5.64 -14.05 -2.52
C ILE A 129 -5.66 -15.53 -2.11
N ARG A 130 -6.30 -16.40 -2.89
CA ARG A 130 -6.57 -17.80 -2.50
C ARG A 130 -6.04 -18.85 -3.48
N GLY A 131 -5.39 -18.43 -4.55
CA GLY A 131 -4.89 -19.30 -5.60
C GLY A 131 -5.88 -19.52 -6.74
N ARG A 132 -5.38 -20.18 -7.79
CA ARG A 132 -6.06 -20.43 -9.06
C ARG A 132 -7.46 -21.05 -8.87
N GLY A 133 -8.44 -20.55 -9.61
CA GLY A 133 -9.83 -21.04 -9.56
C GLY A 133 -10.68 -20.46 -8.43
N SER A 134 -10.12 -19.64 -7.54
CA SER A 134 -10.92 -18.83 -6.62
C SER A 134 -11.67 -17.72 -7.36
N THR A 135 -12.90 -17.46 -6.96
CA THR A 135 -13.77 -16.43 -7.57
C THR A 135 -14.41 -15.55 -6.51
N TYR A 136 -14.86 -14.37 -6.89
CA TYR A 136 -15.54 -13.43 -6.02
C TYR A 136 -16.98 -13.88 -5.69
N CYS A 137 -17.32 -13.78 -4.41
CA CYS A 137 -18.65 -14.11 -3.90
C CYS A 137 -19.61 -12.92 -4.06
N ARG A 138 -20.49 -13.00 -5.06
CA ARG A 138 -21.39 -11.91 -5.49
C ARG A 138 -22.56 -11.58 -4.55
N ALA A 139 -22.66 -12.22 -3.38
CA ALA A 139 -23.81 -12.08 -2.48
C ALA A 139 -23.87 -10.76 -1.66
N ALA A 140 -22.87 -9.87 -1.77
CA ALA A 140 -22.84 -8.56 -1.10
C ALA A 140 -21.85 -7.59 -1.79
N PRO A 141 -22.11 -7.18 -3.04
CA PRO A 141 -21.18 -6.38 -3.86
C PRO A 141 -20.84 -5.03 -3.20
N GLU A 142 -21.75 -4.42 -2.44
CA GLU A 142 -21.55 -3.13 -1.78
C GLU A 142 -20.44 -3.15 -0.71
N LYS A 143 -20.09 -4.34 -0.22
CA LYS A 143 -19.04 -4.52 0.81
C LYS A 143 -17.66 -4.70 0.22
N ILE A 144 -17.52 -4.84 -1.10
CA ILE A 144 -16.23 -5.12 -1.76
C ILE A 144 -15.20 -4.01 -1.53
N CYS A 145 -15.64 -2.75 -1.46
CA CYS A 145 -14.79 -1.59 -1.13
C CYS A 145 -14.24 -1.65 0.31
N ARG A 146 -14.82 -2.45 1.20
CA ARG A 146 -14.33 -2.65 2.58
C ARG A 146 -13.53 -3.95 2.72
N PHE A 147 -14.02 -5.04 2.14
CA PHE A 147 -13.36 -6.34 2.16
C PHE A 147 -13.83 -7.23 1.00
N MET A 148 -12.95 -8.08 0.51
CA MET A 148 -13.29 -9.11 -0.47
C MET A 148 -13.82 -10.37 0.21
N LYS A 149 -14.77 -11.04 -0.44
CA LYS A 149 -15.18 -12.41 -0.11
C LYS A 149 -14.83 -13.31 -1.30
N CYS A 150 -14.01 -14.33 -1.05
CA CYS A 150 -13.52 -15.22 -2.09
C CYS A 150 -13.99 -16.65 -1.84
N LYS A 151 -14.37 -17.32 -2.92
CA LYS A 151 -14.82 -18.72 -2.94
C LYS A 151 -13.59 -19.62 -2.86
N ASN A 152 -13.61 -20.59 -1.95
CA ASN A 152 -12.62 -21.66 -1.93
C ASN A 152 -12.90 -22.59 -3.14
N PRO A 153 -11.93 -22.80 -4.04
CA PRO A 153 -12.12 -23.62 -5.23
C PRO A 153 -12.41 -25.10 -4.91
N GLN A 154 -11.92 -25.62 -3.78
CA GLN A 154 -12.07 -27.02 -3.39
C GLN A 154 -13.42 -27.28 -2.73
N THR A 155 -13.89 -26.38 -1.86
CA THR A 155 -15.11 -26.60 -1.06
C THR A 155 -16.33 -25.84 -1.59
N GLY A 156 -16.12 -24.90 -2.51
CA GLY A 156 -17.14 -24.00 -3.00
C GLY A 156 -17.65 -22.97 -1.99
N LYS A 157 -17.15 -22.97 -0.76
CA LYS A 157 -17.59 -22.07 0.32
C LYS A 157 -16.95 -20.69 0.19
N CYS A 158 -17.72 -19.66 0.52
CA CYS A 158 -17.27 -18.26 0.52
C CYS A 158 -16.65 -17.87 1.86
N TYR A 159 -15.45 -17.31 1.83
CA TYR A 159 -14.75 -16.83 3.02
C TYR A 159 -14.49 -15.33 2.92
N LYS A 160 -14.68 -14.63 4.04
CA LYS A 160 -14.26 -13.23 4.20
C LYS A 160 -12.73 -13.18 4.22
N THR A 161 -12.15 -12.25 3.49
CA THR A 161 -10.70 -12.02 3.45
C THR A 161 -10.32 -10.80 4.30
N TYR A 162 -9.02 -10.68 4.60
CA TYR A 162 -8.43 -9.50 5.24
C TYR A 162 -7.98 -8.43 4.22
N TYR A 163 -8.46 -8.51 2.98
CA TYR A 163 -8.06 -7.63 1.89
C TYR A 163 -9.28 -6.84 1.40
N SER A 164 -9.13 -5.53 1.24
CA SER A 164 -10.07 -4.71 0.45
C SER A 164 -9.81 -4.94 -1.04
N ALA A 165 -10.79 -4.65 -1.88
CA ALA A 165 -10.54 -4.71 -3.32
C ALA A 165 -9.55 -3.61 -3.76
N ALA A 166 -8.84 -3.90 -4.83
CA ALA A 166 -7.82 -3.00 -5.34
C ALA A 166 -8.44 -1.66 -5.76
N ARG A 167 -7.69 -0.57 -5.59
CA ARG A 167 -8.17 0.78 -5.94
C ARG A 167 -8.69 0.82 -7.37
N GLY A 168 -9.85 1.43 -7.59
CA GLY A 168 -10.54 1.48 -8.87
C GLY A 168 -11.42 0.27 -9.20
N THR A 169 -11.52 -0.72 -8.30
CA THR A 169 -12.49 -1.80 -8.42
C THR A 169 -13.89 -1.23 -8.18
N SER A 170 -14.82 -1.48 -9.10
CA SER A 170 -16.20 -1.03 -8.90
C SER A 170 -16.85 -1.74 -7.71
N CYS A 171 -17.44 -0.96 -6.80
CA CYS A 171 -18.20 -1.43 -5.66
C CYS A 171 -19.69 -1.12 -5.70
N GLY A 172 -20.18 -0.64 -6.84
CA GLY A 172 -21.61 -0.45 -7.10
C GLY A 172 -21.83 0.41 -8.33
N HIS A 173 -23.09 0.76 -8.59
CA HIS A 173 -23.40 1.66 -9.69
C HIS A 173 -22.72 3.03 -9.47
N ASN A 174 -21.85 3.42 -10.41
CA ASN A 174 -20.99 4.61 -10.33
C ASN A 174 -20.11 4.69 -9.07
N LYS A 175 -19.68 3.54 -8.53
CA LYS A 175 -18.82 3.43 -7.35
C LYS A 175 -17.76 2.37 -7.55
#